data_AF-A0A2P8KB76-F1
#
_entry.id   AF-A0A2P8KB76-F1
#
_cell.length_a   1.000
_cell.length_b   1.000
_cell.length_c   1.000
_cell.angle_alpha   90.00
_cell.angle_beta   90.00
_cell.angle_gamma   90.00
#
_symmetry.space_group_name_H-M   'P 1'
#
loop_
_entity.id
_entity.type
_entity.pdbx_description
1 polymer ?
#
loop_
_entity_poly.entity_id
_entity_poly.type
_entity_poly.pdbx_seq_one_letter_code
_entity_poly.pdbx_strand_id
1 'polypeptide(L)'
;MEGNLMTQADRTLSNSFAESKLSFPPYGLINTENARYLATRPVPEGFRRDPTSPRPSDAEEWEEWLIELAQEMSDFLWPIYQDNEWVGRAVAHAMDLTQIDLMVMQALQPTMEERIRGAISPTDRHRIAWAHEDEGPPRFTLALYQAVWPAELEADLNRAILTGGVDIARPASQGLKKLFQRPRPQLTALTLGLKDGLEVQPSKSAITPSMISGHCIQGTMALAQVHYWLADAAKQRPGLLQLLNRFLIDTGDRRVFAGLHYPSDNIGSWFVSLRLCAHVYGDGAARVRSGLWSAIQECSTVFKAMKEQGGLYTDLLAKLEATVSSSSSADQGAAAS
;
A
#
# COMPACT_ATOMS: atom_id res chain seq x y z
N MET A 1 32.43 10.03 -2.64
CA MET A 1 32.51 9.06 -3.75
C MET A 1 31.31 8.14 -3.61
N GLU A 2 30.18 8.55 -4.17
CA GLU A 2 28.97 7.73 -4.23
C GLU A 2 29.15 6.76 -5.40
N GLY A 3 29.38 5.49 -5.07
CA GLY A 3 29.53 4.43 -6.04
C GLY A 3 28.18 4.07 -6.64
N ASN A 4 28.06 4.18 -7.96
CA ASN A 4 26.91 3.73 -8.72
C ASN A 4 26.74 2.21 -8.48
N LEU A 5 25.68 1.81 -7.77
CA LEU A 5 25.41 0.44 -7.29
C LEU A 5 25.04 -0.56 -8.40
N MET A 6 25.21 -0.19 -9.68
CA MET A 6 25.06 -1.16 -10.77
C MET A 6 26.34 -2.00 -10.91
N THR A 7 26.26 -3.21 -10.38
CA THR A 7 27.27 -4.25 -10.58
C THR A 7 27.27 -4.72 -12.04
N GLN A 8 28.34 -5.41 -12.45
CA GLN A 8 28.44 -5.99 -13.79
C GLN A 8 27.32 -7.03 -14.06
N ALA A 9 26.75 -7.63 -13.01
CA ALA A 9 25.60 -8.53 -13.11
C ALA A 9 24.34 -7.79 -13.61
N ASP A 10 24.13 -6.54 -13.17
CA ASP A 10 22.97 -5.72 -13.57
C ASP A 10 22.97 -5.39 -15.07
N ARG A 11 24.16 -5.23 -15.67
CA ARG A 11 24.30 -5.00 -17.13
C ARG A 11 23.99 -6.24 -17.96
N THR A 12 24.22 -7.43 -17.41
CA THR A 12 23.98 -8.70 -18.13
C THR A 12 22.49 -9.00 -18.19
N LEU A 13 21.74 -8.67 -17.13
CA LEU A 13 20.28 -8.72 -17.11
C LEU A 13 19.70 -7.73 -18.13
N SER A 14 20.18 -6.49 -18.17
CA SER A 14 19.64 -5.44 -19.06
C SER A 14 19.62 -5.79 -20.57
N ASN A 15 20.51 -6.64 -21.07
CA ASN A 15 20.61 -6.95 -22.50
C ASN A 15 19.71 -8.11 -22.97
N SER A 16 19.12 -8.91 -22.07
CA SER A 16 18.29 -10.05 -22.45
C SER A 16 16.78 -9.75 -22.54
N PHE A 17 16.35 -8.52 -22.25
CA PHE A 17 14.93 -8.19 -22.04
C PHE A 17 14.31 -7.22 -23.05
N ALA A 18 15.05 -6.79 -24.07
CA ALA A 18 14.47 -6.00 -25.15
C ALA A 18 13.34 -6.81 -25.84
N GLU A 19 12.11 -6.33 -25.72
CA GLU A 19 10.85 -6.88 -26.28
C GLU A 19 10.09 -7.95 -25.48
N SER A 20 10.19 -7.98 -24.15
CA SER A 20 9.34 -8.89 -23.36
C SER A 20 7.88 -8.38 -23.20
N LYS A 21 6.97 -8.87 -24.05
CA LYS A 21 5.52 -8.68 -23.88
C LYS A 21 5.06 -9.29 -22.55
N LEU A 22 4.16 -8.61 -21.83
CA LEU A 22 3.55 -9.15 -20.60
C LEU A 22 2.94 -10.52 -20.87
N SER A 23 3.47 -11.55 -20.21
CA SER A 23 3.14 -12.97 -20.45
C SER A 23 2.61 -13.70 -19.22
N PHE A 24 2.42 -12.99 -18.11
CA PHE A 24 1.95 -13.64 -16.89
C PHE A 24 0.45 -13.97 -16.99
N PRO A 25 0.03 -15.17 -16.55
CA PRO A 25 -1.39 -15.43 -16.33
C PRO A 25 -1.91 -14.53 -15.20
N PRO A 26 -3.22 -14.25 -15.14
CA PRO A 26 -3.81 -13.63 -13.96
C PRO A 26 -3.54 -14.51 -12.72
N TYR A 27 -3.49 -13.89 -11.54
CA TYR A 27 -3.32 -14.62 -10.29
C TYR A 27 -4.44 -15.67 -10.08
N GLY A 28 -5.69 -15.30 -10.38
CA GLY A 28 -6.84 -16.19 -10.36
C GLY A 28 -7.89 -15.81 -9.32
N LEU A 29 -8.38 -16.79 -8.55
CA LEU A 29 -9.52 -16.57 -7.67
C LEU A 29 -9.15 -15.85 -6.37
N ILE A 30 -9.98 -14.88 -5.99
CA ILE A 30 -10.01 -14.41 -4.60
C ILE A 30 -10.58 -15.51 -3.72
N ASN A 31 -9.96 -15.78 -2.58
CA ASN A 31 -10.42 -16.80 -1.66
C ASN A 31 -11.86 -16.54 -1.15
N THR A 32 -12.52 -17.60 -0.71
CA THR A 32 -13.92 -17.57 -0.25
C THR A 32 -14.17 -16.61 0.92
N GLU A 33 -13.18 -16.43 1.81
CA GLU A 33 -13.33 -15.51 2.95
C GLU A 33 -13.42 -14.06 2.48
N ASN A 34 -12.53 -13.63 1.59
CA ASN A 34 -12.53 -12.29 1.03
C ASN A 34 -13.72 -12.04 0.10
N ALA A 35 -14.16 -13.07 -0.63
CA ALA A 35 -15.42 -13.00 -1.39
C ALA A 35 -16.61 -12.77 -0.45
N ARG A 36 -16.70 -13.51 0.66
CA ARG A 36 -17.74 -13.33 1.69
C ARG A 36 -17.65 -11.96 2.37
N TYR A 37 -16.44 -11.48 2.66
CA TYR A 37 -16.24 -10.16 3.23
C TYR A 37 -16.79 -9.08 2.29
N LEU A 38 -16.42 -9.11 1.01
CA LEU A 38 -16.93 -8.15 0.03
C LEU A 38 -18.44 -8.25 -0.18
N ALA A 39 -19.02 -9.45 -0.09
CA ALA A 39 -20.47 -9.62 -0.17
C ALA A 39 -21.22 -8.99 1.04
N THR A 40 -20.57 -8.94 2.21
CA THR A 40 -21.19 -8.44 3.46
C THR A 40 -20.83 -6.99 3.78
N ARG A 41 -19.69 -6.50 3.28
CA ARG A 41 -19.19 -5.13 3.44
C ARG A 41 -18.60 -4.62 2.12
N PRO A 42 -19.43 -4.44 1.07
CA PRO A 42 -18.93 -4.06 -0.26
C PRO A 42 -18.41 -2.62 -0.30
N VAL A 43 -18.99 -1.73 0.51
CA VAL A 43 -18.76 -0.28 0.45
C VAL A 43 -17.90 0.18 1.63
N PRO A 44 -16.80 0.93 1.41
CA PRO A 44 -16.04 1.57 2.47
C PRO A 44 -16.91 2.47 3.35
N GLU A 45 -16.64 2.54 4.65
CA GLU A 45 -17.46 3.36 5.58
C GLU A 45 -17.61 4.82 5.15
N GLY A 46 -16.56 5.44 4.60
CA GLY A 46 -16.61 6.83 4.13
C GLY A 46 -17.44 7.07 2.86
N PHE A 47 -17.87 6.02 2.16
CA PHE A 47 -18.81 6.11 1.03
C PHE A 47 -20.26 5.88 1.47
N ARG A 48 -20.49 5.50 2.73
CA ARG A 48 -21.83 5.22 3.24
C ARG A 48 -22.45 6.50 3.76
N ARG A 49 -23.66 6.82 3.29
CA ARG A 49 -24.43 7.94 3.85
C ARG A 49 -25.05 7.59 5.20
N ASP A 50 -25.33 6.29 5.42
CA ASP A 50 -25.63 5.72 6.73
C ASP A 50 -24.55 4.67 7.08
N PRO A 51 -23.69 4.92 8.08
CA PRO A 51 -22.63 4.00 8.49
C PRO A 51 -23.14 2.59 8.85
N THR A 52 -24.38 2.48 9.30
CA THR A 52 -24.99 1.22 9.78
C THR A 52 -25.63 0.40 8.67
N SER A 53 -26.03 1.03 7.57
CA SER A 53 -26.80 0.40 6.49
C SER A 53 -26.46 1.02 5.14
N PRO A 54 -25.48 0.47 4.37
CA PRO A 54 -25.17 0.98 3.04
C PRO A 54 -26.40 0.88 2.13
N ARG A 55 -26.74 1.97 1.45
CA ARG A 55 -27.86 1.99 0.50
C ARG A 55 -27.40 1.42 -0.84
N PRO A 56 -28.31 0.90 -1.69
CA PRO A 56 -27.95 0.45 -3.04
C PRO A 56 -27.19 1.51 -3.85
N SER A 57 -27.59 2.78 -3.74
CA SER A 57 -26.91 3.91 -4.38
C SER A 57 -25.44 4.07 -3.94
N ASP A 58 -25.14 3.76 -2.67
CA ASP A 58 -23.79 3.88 -2.13
C ASP A 58 -22.89 2.79 -2.72
N ALA A 59 -23.45 1.63 -3.08
CA ALA A 59 -22.74 0.55 -3.74
C ALA A 59 -22.46 0.85 -5.21
N GLU A 60 -23.43 1.42 -5.93
CA GLU A 60 -23.26 1.85 -7.33
C GLU A 60 -22.20 2.95 -7.43
N GLU A 61 -22.29 4.00 -6.60
CA GLU A 61 -21.32 5.10 -6.55
C GLU A 61 -19.91 4.60 -6.23
N TRP A 62 -19.79 3.67 -5.28
CA TRP A 62 -18.53 3.04 -4.94
C TRP A 62 -17.95 2.19 -6.07
N GLU A 63 -18.78 1.38 -6.74
CA GLU A 63 -18.34 0.53 -7.84
C GLU A 63 -17.86 1.35 -9.04
N GLU A 64 -18.60 2.40 -9.41
CA GLU A 64 -18.20 3.34 -10.45
C GLU A 64 -16.84 3.98 -10.12
N TRP A 65 -16.70 4.55 -8.92
CA TRP A 65 -15.45 5.14 -8.46
C TRP A 65 -14.28 4.15 -8.46
N LEU A 66 -14.52 2.91 -8.04
CA LEU A 66 -13.51 1.86 -7.99
C LEU A 66 -13.02 1.48 -9.40
N ILE A 67 -13.93 1.39 -10.37
CA ILE A 67 -13.63 1.10 -11.76
C ILE A 67 -12.83 2.25 -12.38
N GLU A 68 -13.27 3.49 -12.20
CA GLU A 68 -12.56 4.68 -12.71
C GLU A 68 -11.13 4.77 -12.14
N LEU A 69 -10.99 4.55 -10.83
CA LEU A 69 -9.69 4.54 -10.17
C LEU A 69 -8.78 3.43 -10.71
N ALA A 70 -9.33 2.22 -10.91
CA ALA A 70 -8.59 1.09 -11.46
C ALA A 70 -8.15 1.35 -12.90
N GLN A 71 -9.01 1.95 -13.72
CA GLN A 71 -8.68 2.36 -15.09
C GLN A 71 -7.56 3.39 -15.11
N GLU A 72 -7.63 4.42 -14.26
CA GLU A 72 -6.56 5.41 -14.16
C GLU A 72 -5.23 4.78 -13.75
N MET A 73 -5.24 3.91 -12.73
CA MET A 73 -4.05 3.18 -12.31
C MET A 73 -3.55 2.22 -13.40
N SER A 74 -4.44 1.66 -14.22
CA SER A 74 -4.07 0.80 -15.35
C SER A 74 -3.32 1.53 -16.47
N ASP A 75 -3.38 2.86 -16.46
CA ASP A 75 -2.67 3.66 -17.44
C ASP A 75 -1.21 3.95 -17.06
N PHE A 76 -0.90 4.03 -15.77
CA PHE A 76 0.44 4.43 -15.34
C PHE A 76 1.16 3.38 -14.49
N LEU A 77 0.45 2.54 -13.73
CA LEU A 77 1.05 1.67 -12.72
C LEU A 77 1.06 0.19 -13.12
N TRP A 78 -0.11 -0.43 -13.30
CA TRP A 78 -0.20 -1.86 -13.63
C TRP A 78 -1.50 -2.18 -14.37
N PRO A 79 -1.51 -3.00 -15.43
CA PRO A 79 -2.73 -3.30 -16.17
C PRO A 79 -3.77 -4.06 -15.34
N ILE A 80 -5.04 -3.92 -15.72
CA ILE A 80 -6.15 -4.74 -15.19
C ILE A 80 -6.39 -5.94 -16.09
N TYR A 81 -6.95 -7.02 -15.54
CA TYR A 81 -7.30 -8.22 -16.29
C TYR A 81 -8.79 -8.25 -16.57
N GLN A 82 -9.18 -8.13 -17.84
CA GLN A 82 -10.56 -8.06 -18.29
C GLN A 82 -10.72 -8.85 -19.60
N ASP A 83 -11.84 -9.57 -19.74
CA ASP A 83 -12.18 -10.31 -20.97
C ASP A 83 -11.07 -11.28 -21.44
N ASN A 84 -10.38 -11.89 -20.46
CA ASN A 84 -9.22 -12.76 -20.61
C ASN A 84 -7.93 -12.09 -21.15
N GLU A 85 -7.87 -10.76 -21.15
CA GLU A 85 -6.71 -10.00 -21.61
C GLU A 85 -6.24 -8.98 -20.56
N TRP A 86 -4.97 -8.58 -20.66
CA TRP A 86 -4.43 -7.46 -19.90
C TRP A 86 -4.72 -6.15 -20.64
N VAL A 87 -5.36 -5.19 -19.97
CA VAL A 87 -5.76 -3.92 -20.56
C VAL A 87 -5.25 -2.71 -19.75
N GLY A 88 -5.16 -1.56 -20.42
CA GLY A 88 -4.59 -0.31 -19.88
C GLY A 88 -3.25 0.04 -20.53
N ARG A 89 -2.85 1.32 -20.47
CA ARG A 89 -1.56 1.75 -21.07
C ARG A 89 -0.34 1.15 -20.39
N ALA A 90 -0.47 0.71 -19.13
CA ALA A 90 0.62 0.09 -18.38
C ALA A 90 1.05 -1.29 -18.91
N VAL A 91 0.29 -1.91 -19.83
CA VAL A 91 0.73 -3.14 -20.52
C VAL A 91 2.10 -2.96 -21.17
N ALA A 92 2.41 -1.76 -21.69
CA ALA A 92 3.65 -1.48 -22.39
C ALA A 92 4.91 -1.57 -21.51
N HIS A 93 4.79 -1.29 -20.20
CA HIS A 93 5.91 -1.25 -19.27
C HIS A 93 5.76 -2.18 -18.06
N ALA A 94 4.70 -3.00 -18.02
CA ALA A 94 4.42 -3.90 -16.90
C ALA A 94 5.56 -4.90 -16.64
N MET A 95 6.16 -5.47 -17.68
CA MET A 95 7.26 -6.42 -17.48
C MET A 95 8.49 -5.73 -16.90
N ASP A 96 8.87 -4.59 -17.46
CA ASP A 96 10.01 -3.79 -16.99
C ASP A 96 9.83 -3.34 -15.54
N LEU A 97 8.65 -2.83 -15.19
CA LEU A 97 8.33 -2.45 -13.82
C LEU A 97 8.44 -3.64 -12.87
N THR A 98 7.95 -4.83 -13.27
CA THR A 98 8.05 -6.03 -12.44
C THR A 98 9.49 -6.47 -12.22
N GLN A 99 10.34 -6.39 -13.23
CA GLN A 99 11.76 -6.73 -13.07
C GLN A 99 12.46 -5.75 -12.13
N ILE A 100 12.23 -4.44 -12.31
CA ILE A 100 12.75 -3.41 -11.41
C ILE A 100 12.23 -3.61 -9.98
N ASP A 101 10.94 -3.92 -9.82
CA ASP A 101 10.34 -4.23 -8.52
C ASP A 101 11.03 -5.42 -7.85
N LEU A 102 11.27 -6.51 -8.58
CA LEU A 102 11.97 -7.69 -8.06
C LEU A 102 13.38 -7.34 -7.61
N MET A 103 14.13 -6.56 -8.40
CA MET A 103 15.49 -6.13 -8.05
C MET A 103 15.51 -5.28 -6.77
N VAL A 104 14.66 -4.24 -6.70
CA VAL A 104 14.58 -3.38 -5.51
C VAL A 104 14.11 -4.17 -4.29
N MET A 105 13.14 -5.06 -4.46
CA MET A 105 12.67 -5.92 -3.37
C MET A 105 13.79 -6.81 -2.84
N GLN A 106 14.58 -7.46 -3.71
CA GLN A 106 15.76 -8.26 -3.31
C GLN A 106 16.76 -7.43 -2.50
N ALA A 107 17.07 -6.21 -2.96
CA ALA A 107 17.97 -5.29 -2.25
C ALA A 107 17.45 -4.89 -0.86
N LEU A 108 16.12 -4.88 -0.66
CA LEU A 108 15.48 -4.50 0.60
C LEU A 108 15.23 -5.68 1.57
N GLN A 109 15.41 -6.93 1.16
CA GLN A 109 15.17 -8.08 2.05
C GLN A 109 16.07 -8.11 3.29
N PRO A 110 17.37 -7.72 3.23
CA PRO A 110 18.21 -7.65 4.42
C PRO A 110 17.65 -6.73 5.52
N THR A 111 16.83 -5.73 5.17
CA THR A 111 16.16 -4.84 6.12
C THR A 111 15.20 -5.58 7.05
N MET A 112 14.78 -6.80 6.70
CA MET A 112 14.01 -7.66 7.61
C MET A 112 14.77 -7.98 8.91
N GLU A 113 16.10 -8.02 8.85
CA GLU A 113 16.98 -8.26 10.01
C GLU A 113 17.39 -6.99 10.75
N GLU A 114 17.13 -5.82 10.17
CA GLU A 114 17.48 -4.56 10.79
C GLU A 114 16.60 -4.26 11.99
N ARG A 115 17.17 -3.50 12.93
CA ARG A 115 16.44 -2.95 14.05
C ARG A 115 15.39 -1.96 13.55
N ILE A 116 14.17 -2.07 14.08
CA ILE A 116 13.11 -1.12 13.83
C ILE A 116 13.52 0.27 14.37
N ARG A 117 13.46 1.27 13.50
CA ARG A 117 13.73 2.65 13.90
C ARG A 117 12.63 3.16 14.84
N GLY A 118 13.03 3.59 16.03
CA GLY A 118 12.09 4.05 17.06
C GLY A 118 11.54 2.93 17.95
N ALA A 119 11.99 1.69 17.78
CA ALA A 119 11.63 0.62 18.70
C ALA A 119 12.33 0.73 20.06
N ILE A 120 11.63 0.25 21.09
CA ILE A 120 12.02 0.32 22.49
C ILE A 120 13.23 -0.55 22.75
N SER A 121 13.19 -1.82 22.31
CA SER A 121 14.30 -2.73 22.49
C SER A 121 15.29 -2.59 21.34
N PRO A 122 16.62 -2.64 21.60
CA PRO A 122 17.61 -2.76 20.55
C PRO A 122 17.51 -4.08 19.76
N THR A 123 16.78 -5.08 20.29
CA THR A 123 16.59 -6.38 19.64
C THR A 123 15.32 -6.46 18.79
N ASP A 124 14.48 -5.43 18.79
CA ASP A 124 13.23 -5.43 18.03
C ASP A 124 13.53 -5.21 16.54
N ARG A 125 13.40 -6.29 15.77
CA ARG A 125 13.67 -6.33 14.32
C ARG A 125 12.40 -6.34 13.51
N HIS A 126 12.50 -5.95 12.24
CA HIS A 126 11.37 -6.03 11.31
C HIS A 126 10.81 -7.46 11.20
N ARG A 127 11.65 -8.51 11.31
CA ARG A 127 11.20 -9.92 11.35
C ARG A 127 10.25 -10.24 12.51
N ILE A 128 10.49 -9.66 13.69
CA ILE A 128 9.64 -9.86 14.87
C ILE A 128 8.29 -9.16 14.66
N ALA A 129 8.34 -7.90 14.21
CA ALA A 129 7.13 -7.15 13.85
C ALA A 129 6.30 -7.87 12.78
N TRP A 130 6.97 -8.40 11.74
CA TRP A 130 6.35 -9.17 10.67
C TRP A 130 5.55 -10.37 11.22
N ALA A 131 6.16 -11.17 12.11
CA ALA A 131 5.49 -12.32 12.72
C ALA A 131 4.24 -11.90 13.51
N HIS A 132 4.31 -10.79 14.26
CA HIS A 132 3.15 -10.27 14.98
C HIS A 132 2.04 -9.75 14.07
N GLU A 133 2.38 -9.11 12.96
CA GLU A 133 1.38 -8.56 12.04
C GLU A 133 0.66 -9.65 11.22
N ASP A 134 1.34 -10.73 10.85
CA ASP A 134 0.70 -11.79 10.05
C ASP A 134 -0.14 -12.73 10.93
N GLU A 135 0.16 -12.85 12.23
CA GLU A 135 -0.50 -13.79 13.14
C GLU A 135 -1.39 -13.15 14.20
N GLY A 136 -1.31 -11.84 14.41
CA GLY A 136 -1.86 -11.20 15.60
C GLY A 136 -2.50 -9.82 15.37
N PRO A 137 -3.17 -9.29 16.41
CA PRO A 137 -3.74 -7.96 16.37
C PRO A 137 -2.64 -6.87 16.28
N PRO A 138 -2.92 -5.72 15.62
CA PRO A 138 -1.95 -4.63 15.43
C PRO A 138 -1.27 -4.14 16.71
N ARG A 139 -1.94 -4.26 17.87
CA ARG A 139 -1.39 -3.87 19.18
C ARG A 139 -0.09 -4.58 19.55
N PHE A 140 0.11 -5.82 19.08
CA PHE A 140 1.34 -6.57 19.38
C PHE A 140 2.55 -5.97 18.65
N THR A 141 2.36 -5.52 17.42
CA THR A 141 3.40 -4.82 16.67
C THR A 141 3.62 -3.41 17.21
N LEU A 142 2.54 -2.69 17.58
CA LEU A 142 2.65 -1.36 18.18
C LEU A 142 3.48 -1.37 19.48
N ALA A 143 3.37 -2.43 20.29
CA ALA A 143 4.11 -2.57 21.54
C ALA A 143 5.65 -2.57 21.35
N LEU A 144 6.15 -2.88 20.14
CA LEU A 144 7.58 -2.79 19.81
C LEU A 144 8.06 -1.33 19.72
N TYR A 145 7.15 -0.40 19.38
CA TYR A 145 7.45 1.02 19.25
C TYR A 145 7.20 1.77 20.57
N GLN A 146 6.12 1.45 21.28
CA GLN A 146 5.73 2.13 22.51
C GLN A 146 5.10 1.14 23.51
N ALA A 147 5.70 1.02 24.71
CA ALA A 147 5.26 0.04 25.73
C ALA A 147 4.12 0.60 26.59
N VAL A 148 4.08 1.92 26.77
CA VAL A 148 3.06 2.60 27.56
C VAL A 148 2.34 3.58 26.66
N TRP A 149 1.12 3.22 26.27
CA TRP A 149 0.23 4.13 25.57
C TRP A 149 -0.56 4.96 26.61
N PRO A 150 -0.74 6.27 26.40
CA PRO A 150 -1.66 7.04 27.23
C PRO A 150 -3.05 6.43 27.11
N ALA A 151 -3.64 6.01 28.23
CA ALA A 151 -4.92 5.28 28.25
C ALA A 151 -6.03 6.07 27.56
N GLU A 152 -5.97 7.41 27.65
CA GLU A 152 -6.92 8.31 27.00
C GLU A 152 -6.84 8.26 25.46
N LEU A 153 -5.71 7.86 24.87
CA LEU A 153 -5.51 7.79 23.42
C LEU A 153 -5.62 6.35 22.88
N GLU A 154 -5.68 5.34 23.75
CA GLU A 154 -5.68 3.94 23.31
C GLU A 154 -6.99 3.59 22.59
N ALA A 155 -8.12 4.01 23.16
CA ALA A 155 -9.44 3.79 22.56
C ALA A 155 -9.54 4.47 21.18
N ASP A 156 -9.08 5.71 21.06
CA ASP A 156 -9.12 6.46 19.80
C ASP A 156 -8.16 5.88 18.76
N LEU A 157 -6.97 5.44 19.15
CA LEU A 157 -6.04 4.78 18.23
C LEU A 157 -6.61 3.44 17.73
N ASN A 158 -7.16 2.63 18.62
CA ASN A 158 -7.82 1.37 18.24
C ASN A 158 -8.98 1.64 17.28
N ARG A 159 -9.78 2.68 17.54
CA ARG A 159 -10.84 3.11 16.63
C ARG A 159 -10.28 3.52 15.28
N ALA A 160 -9.21 4.33 15.26
CA ALA A 160 -8.58 4.80 14.02
C ALA A 160 -8.07 3.65 13.16
N ILE A 161 -7.41 2.66 13.78
CA ILE A 161 -6.92 1.45 13.12
C ILE A 161 -8.08 0.61 12.57
N LEU A 162 -9.15 0.43 13.34
CA LEU A 162 -10.32 -0.34 12.90
C LEU A 162 -11.05 0.35 11.75
N THR A 163 -11.46 1.60 11.92
CA THR A 163 -12.20 2.33 10.89
C THR A 163 -11.35 2.52 9.63
N GLY A 164 -10.12 3.02 9.77
CA GLY A 164 -9.24 3.27 8.63
C GLY A 164 -8.77 1.98 7.95
N GLY A 165 -8.22 1.06 8.73
CA GLY A 165 -7.64 -0.17 8.21
C GLY A 165 -8.69 -1.22 7.81
N VAL A 166 -9.71 -1.44 8.63
CA VAL A 166 -10.69 -2.51 8.35
C VAL A 166 -11.84 -1.97 7.51
N ASP A 167 -12.54 -0.94 7.98
CA ASP A 167 -13.82 -0.55 7.40
C ASP A 167 -13.70 0.33 6.14
N ILE A 168 -12.54 0.96 5.92
CA ILE A 168 -12.25 1.73 4.70
C ILE A 168 -11.30 0.97 3.76
N ALA A 169 -10.12 0.57 4.24
CA ALA A 169 -9.08 0.03 3.38
C ALA A 169 -9.33 -1.41 2.88
N ARG A 170 -10.03 -2.27 3.65
CA ARG A 170 -10.26 -3.66 3.24
C ARG A 170 -11.22 -3.77 2.04
N PRO A 171 -12.39 -3.08 2.00
CA PRO A 171 -13.24 -3.10 0.80
C PRO A 171 -12.50 -2.58 -0.44
N ALA A 172 -11.76 -1.46 -0.31
CA ALA A 172 -10.97 -0.87 -1.39
C ALA A 172 -9.91 -1.84 -1.94
N SER A 173 -9.04 -2.38 -1.08
CA SER A 173 -7.98 -3.30 -1.52
C SER A 173 -8.53 -4.58 -2.14
N GLN A 174 -9.57 -5.18 -1.57
CA GLN A 174 -10.12 -6.43 -2.09
C GLN A 174 -10.87 -6.21 -3.41
N GLY A 175 -11.56 -5.08 -3.57
CA GLY A 175 -12.18 -4.68 -4.83
C GLY A 175 -11.14 -4.52 -5.95
N LEU A 176 -10.10 -3.71 -5.70
CA LEU A 176 -9.04 -3.49 -6.69
C LEU A 176 -8.25 -4.77 -7.03
N LYS A 177 -8.02 -5.66 -6.05
CA LYS A 177 -7.37 -6.96 -6.28
C LYS A 177 -8.10 -7.82 -7.31
N LYS A 178 -9.43 -7.74 -7.36
CA LYS A 178 -10.23 -8.47 -8.37
C LYS A 178 -9.88 -8.02 -9.78
N LEU A 179 -9.63 -6.72 -9.95
CA LEU A 179 -9.38 -6.08 -11.24
C LEU A 179 -7.93 -6.26 -11.67
N PHE A 180 -6.95 -5.99 -10.79
CA PHE A 180 -5.54 -6.03 -11.17
C PHE A 180 -4.98 -7.45 -11.34
N GLN A 181 -5.49 -8.45 -10.62
CA GLN A 181 -5.05 -9.85 -10.76
C GLN A 181 -3.53 -10.07 -10.78
N ARG A 182 -2.74 -9.14 -10.22
CA ARG A 182 -1.28 -9.16 -10.34
C ARG A 182 -0.72 -10.40 -9.65
N PRO A 183 0.10 -11.22 -10.33
CA PRO A 183 0.77 -12.36 -9.72
C PRO A 183 1.61 -11.96 -8.51
N ARG A 184 1.86 -12.90 -7.60
CA ARG A 184 2.73 -12.63 -6.44
C ARG A 184 4.21 -12.63 -6.85
N PRO A 185 5.07 -11.86 -6.16
CA PRO A 185 6.49 -11.80 -6.49
C PRO A 185 7.18 -13.16 -6.55
N GLN A 186 6.86 -14.08 -5.63
CA GLN A 186 7.40 -15.44 -5.66
C GLN A 186 7.06 -16.19 -6.94
N LEU A 187 5.79 -16.15 -7.38
CA LEU A 187 5.33 -16.85 -8.57
C LEU A 187 6.05 -16.29 -9.80
N THR A 188 6.13 -14.97 -9.91
CA THR A 188 6.82 -14.31 -11.02
C THR A 188 8.32 -14.60 -11.02
N ALA A 189 9.00 -14.52 -9.87
CA ALA A 189 10.41 -14.85 -9.77
C ALA A 189 10.69 -16.30 -10.21
N LEU A 190 9.84 -17.25 -9.83
CA LEU A 190 9.91 -18.64 -10.29
C LEU A 190 9.71 -18.75 -11.81
N THR A 191 8.72 -18.07 -12.38
CA THR A 191 8.46 -18.07 -13.83
C THR A 191 9.61 -17.47 -14.63
N LEU A 192 10.27 -16.44 -14.10
CA LEU A 192 11.43 -15.79 -14.73
C LEU A 192 12.76 -16.54 -14.48
N GLY A 193 12.74 -17.65 -13.73
CA GLY A 193 13.95 -18.40 -13.39
C GLY A 193 14.87 -17.71 -12.37
N LEU A 194 14.38 -16.70 -11.65
CA LEU A 194 15.11 -15.91 -10.64
C LEU A 194 15.10 -16.60 -9.26
N LYS A 195 15.42 -17.90 -9.23
CA LYS A 195 15.23 -18.77 -8.05
C LYS A 195 16.16 -18.45 -6.88
N ASP A 196 17.33 -17.88 -7.15
CA ASP A 196 18.42 -17.79 -6.16
C ASP A 196 18.52 -16.42 -5.46
N GLY A 197 17.53 -15.53 -5.62
CA GLY A 197 17.64 -14.17 -5.11
C GLY A 197 16.51 -13.69 -4.19
N LEU A 198 15.35 -14.36 -4.17
CA LEU A 198 14.18 -13.88 -3.43
C LEU A 198 13.82 -14.78 -2.24
N GLU A 199 14.08 -14.31 -1.02
CA GLU A 199 13.63 -14.94 0.23
C GLU A 199 12.19 -14.52 0.54
N VAL A 200 11.23 -15.44 0.41
CA VAL A 200 9.82 -15.15 0.68
C VAL A 200 9.46 -15.65 2.07
N GLN A 201 9.01 -14.74 2.94
CA GLN A 201 8.57 -15.10 4.28
C GLN A 201 7.21 -15.81 4.22
N PRO A 202 6.98 -16.83 5.07
CA PRO A 202 5.66 -17.44 5.19
C PRO A 202 4.60 -16.41 5.58
N SER A 203 3.43 -16.48 4.96
CA SER A 203 2.30 -15.59 5.27
C SER A 203 0.95 -16.29 5.12
N LYS A 204 0.10 -16.17 6.14
CA LYS A 204 -1.29 -16.62 6.13
C LYS A 204 -2.19 -15.72 5.27
N SER A 205 -1.82 -14.44 5.18
CA SER A 205 -2.61 -13.40 4.49
C SER A 205 -2.31 -13.27 2.99
N ALA A 206 -1.24 -13.90 2.50
CA ALA A 206 -0.76 -13.77 1.11
C ALA A 206 -1.45 -14.68 0.06
N ILE A 207 -2.74 -14.99 0.25
CA ILE A 207 -3.53 -15.88 -0.62
C ILE A 207 -4.49 -15.12 -1.57
N THR A 208 -4.04 -13.97 -2.06
CA THR A 208 -4.78 -13.08 -2.99
C THR A 208 -3.80 -12.46 -3.98
N PRO A 209 -4.28 -11.84 -5.09
CA PRO A 209 -3.42 -11.07 -6.00
C PRO A 209 -2.53 -10.07 -5.25
N SER A 210 -1.36 -9.70 -5.77
CA SER A 210 -0.43 -8.82 -5.05
C SER A 210 -0.94 -7.38 -5.00
N MET A 211 -1.48 -6.85 -6.10
CA MET A 211 -1.80 -5.44 -6.21
C MET A 211 -3.26 -5.13 -5.85
N ILE A 212 -3.55 -4.13 -5.04
CA ILE A 212 -2.61 -3.30 -4.23
C ILE A 212 -2.21 -3.99 -2.91
N SER A 213 -1.17 -3.53 -2.22
CA SER A 213 -0.79 -4.09 -0.92
C SER A 213 -1.85 -3.80 0.16
N GLY A 214 -2.54 -4.84 0.64
CA GLY A 214 -3.62 -4.72 1.62
C GLY A 214 -3.15 -4.10 2.94
N HIS A 215 -2.01 -4.56 3.48
CA HIS A 215 -1.46 -4.02 4.71
C HIS A 215 -0.90 -2.60 4.55
N CYS A 216 -0.41 -2.24 3.36
CA CYS A 216 0.03 -0.87 3.08
C CYS A 216 -1.15 0.10 3.08
N ILE A 217 -2.26 -0.22 2.38
CA ILE A 217 -3.46 0.62 2.41
C ILE A 217 -4.09 0.64 3.81
N GLN A 218 -4.05 -0.47 4.55
CA GLN A 218 -4.53 -0.54 5.93
C GLN A 218 -3.77 0.41 6.84
N GLY A 219 -2.43 0.36 6.80
CA GLY A 219 -1.58 1.24 7.58
C GLY A 219 -1.79 2.71 7.22
N THR A 220 -1.84 3.04 5.93
CA THR A 220 -2.00 4.41 5.46
C THR A 220 -3.40 4.99 5.74
N MET A 221 -4.49 4.21 5.61
CA MET A 221 -5.82 4.68 5.99
C MET A 221 -6.05 4.73 7.51
N ALA A 222 -5.44 3.83 8.28
CA ALA A 222 -5.38 3.96 9.73
C ALA A 222 -4.64 5.26 10.12
N LEU A 223 -3.54 5.56 9.44
CA LEU A 223 -2.77 6.78 9.68
C LEU A 223 -3.56 8.03 9.28
N ALA A 224 -4.34 7.94 8.20
CA ALA A 224 -5.23 9.00 7.76
C ALA A 224 -6.25 9.35 8.87
N GLN A 225 -6.83 8.33 9.51
CA GLN A 225 -7.69 8.53 10.67
C GLN A 225 -6.97 9.13 11.87
N VAL A 226 -5.71 8.77 12.13
CA VAL A 226 -4.89 9.43 13.16
C VAL A 226 -4.71 10.92 12.84
N HIS A 227 -4.36 11.29 11.61
CA HIS A 227 -4.23 12.71 11.20
C HIS A 227 -5.58 13.44 11.18
N TYR A 228 -6.69 12.72 11.05
CA TYR A 228 -8.01 13.33 11.07
C TYR A 228 -8.53 13.55 12.50
N TRP A 229 -8.59 12.49 13.31
CA TRP A 229 -9.16 12.53 14.67
C TRP A 229 -8.17 12.99 15.74
N LEU A 230 -6.90 12.57 15.63
CA LEU A 230 -5.92 12.76 16.69
C LEU A 230 -4.96 13.91 16.43
N ALA A 231 -5.08 14.66 15.32
CA ALA A 231 -4.12 15.71 14.97
C ALA A 231 -3.88 16.71 16.11
N ASP A 232 -4.92 17.17 16.81
CA ASP A 232 -4.75 18.17 17.88
C ASP A 232 -4.14 17.59 19.15
N ALA A 233 -4.52 16.37 19.53
CA ALA A 233 -3.87 15.64 20.64
C ALA A 233 -2.41 15.30 20.31
N ALA A 234 -2.14 14.95 19.06
CA ALA A 234 -0.81 14.59 18.57
C ALA A 234 0.10 15.82 18.43
N LYS A 235 -0.42 17.01 18.12
CA LYS A 235 0.34 18.28 18.14
C LYS A 235 0.92 18.58 19.51
N GLN A 236 0.21 18.22 20.59
CA GLN A 236 0.71 18.39 21.96
C GLN A 236 1.79 17.36 22.32
N ARG A 237 1.95 16.30 21.51
CA ARG A 237 2.89 15.20 21.72
C ARG A 237 3.59 14.84 20.40
N PRO A 238 4.46 15.70 19.82
CA PRO A 238 5.02 15.49 18.48
C PRO A 238 5.74 14.14 18.28
N GLY A 239 6.42 13.64 19.33
CA GLY A 239 7.05 12.32 19.30
C GLY A 239 6.07 11.17 19.09
N LEU A 240 4.82 11.31 19.56
CA LEU A 240 3.77 10.32 19.38
C LEU A 240 3.32 10.24 17.92
N LEU A 241 3.11 11.38 17.27
CA LEU A 241 2.72 11.41 15.87
C LEU A 241 3.80 10.82 14.98
N GLN A 242 5.07 11.16 15.24
CA GLN A 242 6.20 10.62 14.50
C GLN A 242 6.30 9.10 14.65
N LEU A 243 6.05 8.58 15.86
CA LEU A 243 6.02 7.15 16.13
C LEU A 243 4.87 6.46 15.38
N LEU A 244 3.66 7.03 15.38
CA LEU A 244 2.51 6.48 14.64
C LEU A 244 2.71 6.52 13.13
N ASN A 245 3.27 7.62 12.60
CA ASN A 245 3.68 7.73 11.20
C ASN A 245 4.62 6.58 10.84
N ARG A 246 5.66 6.36 11.66
CA ARG A 246 6.63 5.28 11.46
C ARG A 246 5.97 3.89 11.50
N PHE A 247 5.27 3.59 12.59
CA PHE A 247 4.65 2.29 12.82
C PHE A 247 3.73 1.89 11.65
N LEU A 248 2.83 2.78 11.26
CA LEU A 248 1.80 2.48 10.25
C LEU A 248 2.37 2.44 8.82
N ILE A 249 3.41 3.21 8.52
CA ILE A 249 4.12 3.12 7.22
C ILE A 249 4.95 1.84 7.16
N ASP A 250 5.65 1.48 8.24
CA ASP A 250 6.49 0.28 8.27
C ASP A 250 5.65 -1.01 8.05
N THR A 251 4.36 -1.02 8.41
CA THR A 251 3.45 -2.15 8.15
C THR A 251 3.29 -2.45 6.65
N GLY A 252 3.32 -1.43 5.79
CA GLY A 252 3.33 -1.59 4.35
C GLY A 252 4.71 -1.99 3.83
N ASP A 253 5.77 -1.36 4.32
CA ASP A 253 7.16 -1.62 3.89
C ASP A 253 7.62 -3.05 4.20
N ARG A 254 7.25 -3.58 5.37
CA ARG A 254 7.56 -4.97 5.76
C ARG A 254 7.03 -6.00 4.76
N ARG A 255 5.98 -5.67 3.98
CA ARG A 255 5.45 -6.56 2.93
C ARG A 255 6.39 -6.72 1.74
N VAL A 256 7.16 -5.68 1.45
CA VAL A 256 8.22 -5.70 0.44
C VAL A 256 9.42 -6.45 0.97
N PHE A 257 9.87 -6.12 2.19
CA PHE A 257 11.00 -6.80 2.83
C PHE A 257 10.76 -8.31 2.95
N ALA A 258 9.51 -8.71 3.19
CA ALA A 258 9.08 -10.11 3.31
C ALA A 258 8.98 -10.86 1.96
N GLY A 259 9.19 -10.19 0.82
CA GLY A 259 9.07 -10.82 -0.50
C GLY A 259 7.63 -11.06 -0.98
N LEU A 260 6.63 -10.41 -0.39
CA LEU A 260 5.21 -10.70 -0.63
C LEU A 260 4.51 -9.70 -1.54
N HIS A 261 5.01 -8.48 -1.59
CA HIS A 261 4.48 -7.39 -2.38
C HIS A 261 5.61 -6.66 -3.08
N TYR A 262 5.33 -6.19 -4.30
CA TYR A 262 6.26 -5.36 -5.04
C TYR A 262 6.32 -3.94 -4.44
N PRO A 263 7.44 -3.20 -4.55
CA PRO A 263 7.48 -1.79 -4.20
C PRO A 263 6.36 -0.96 -4.87
N SER A 264 6.07 -1.21 -6.14
CA SER A 264 4.97 -0.56 -6.86
C SER A 264 3.57 -0.91 -6.33
N ASP A 265 3.38 -2.05 -5.63
CA ASP A 265 2.12 -2.33 -4.92
C ASP A 265 1.89 -1.35 -3.76
N ASN A 266 2.97 -0.84 -3.14
CA ASN A 266 2.89 0.21 -2.12
C ASN A 266 2.55 1.56 -2.76
N ILE A 267 3.11 1.90 -3.93
CA ILE A 267 2.70 3.09 -4.70
C ILE A 267 1.19 3.06 -4.97
N GLY A 268 0.69 1.92 -5.45
CA GLY A 268 -0.75 1.75 -5.68
C GLY A 268 -1.56 1.99 -4.42
N SER A 269 -1.11 1.43 -3.29
CA SER A 269 -1.79 1.61 -1.99
C SER A 269 -1.80 3.07 -1.52
N TRP A 270 -0.70 3.80 -1.68
CA TRP A 270 -0.60 5.22 -1.35
C TRP A 270 -1.48 6.07 -2.25
N PHE A 271 -1.47 5.81 -3.56
CA PHE A 271 -2.31 6.52 -4.54
C PHE A 271 -3.79 6.39 -4.18
N VAL A 272 -4.26 5.17 -3.92
CA VAL A 272 -5.64 4.91 -3.50
C VAL A 272 -5.97 5.63 -2.20
N SER A 273 -5.08 5.59 -1.21
CA SER A 273 -5.30 6.26 0.07
C SER A 273 -5.43 7.78 -0.08
N LEU A 274 -4.57 8.40 -0.89
CA LEU A 274 -4.64 9.83 -1.17
C LEU A 274 -5.92 10.20 -1.91
N ARG A 275 -6.39 9.35 -2.85
CA ARG A 275 -7.66 9.55 -3.56
C ARG A 275 -8.88 9.37 -2.66
N LEU A 276 -8.86 8.40 -1.76
CA LEU A 276 -9.92 8.19 -0.78
C LEU A 276 -10.09 9.38 0.17
N CYS A 277 -9.02 10.14 0.43
CA CYS A 277 -9.09 11.23 1.40
C CYS A 277 -10.18 12.26 1.08
N ALA A 278 -10.40 12.59 -0.20
CA ALA A 278 -11.42 13.55 -0.61
C ALA A 278 -12.83 13.07 -0.23
N HIS A 279 -13.12 11.77 -0.42
CA HIS A 279 -14.41 11.17 -0.11
C HIS A 279 -14.61 10.97 1.40
N VAL A 280 -13.57 10.54 2.11
CA VAL A 280 -13.69 10.13 3.52
C VAL A 280 -13.65 11.34 4.48
N TYR A 281 -12.90 12.39 4.15
CA TYR A 281 -12.58 13.45 5.12
C TYR A 281 -13.13 14.83 4.79
N GLY A 282 -13.81 15.01 3.65
CA GLY A 282 -14.40 16.29 3.22
C GLY A 282 -13.41 17.45 3.33
N ASP A 283 -13.78 18.51 4.05
CA ASP A 283 -12.93 19.69 4.30
C ASP A 283 -11.57 19.36 4.95
N GLY A 284 -11.46 18.24 5.66
CA GLY A 284 -10.22 17.76 6.27
C GLY A 284 -9.26 17.08 5.28
N ALA A 285 -9.69 16.78 4.06
CA ALA A 285 -8.95 15.95 3.10
C ALA A 285 -7.57 16.51 2.75
N ALA A 286 -7.46 17.84 2.53
CA ALA A 286 -6.19 18.48 2.21
C ALA A 286 -5.15 18.30 3.33
N ARG A 287 -5.55 18.51 4.59
CA ARG A 287 -4.69 18.33 5.76
C ARG A 287 -4.25 16.87 5.90
N VAL A 288 -5.20 15.94 5.78
CA VAL A 288 -4.93 14.50 5.91
C VAL A 288 -3.98 14.02 4.80
N ARG A 289 -4.23 14.38 3.53
CA ARG A 289 -3.32 14.05 2.41
C ARG A 289 -1.91 14.57 2.64
N SER A 290 -1.77 15.83 3.07
CA SER A 290 -0.45 16.39 3.37
C SER A 290 0.26 15.60 4.46
N GLY A 291 -0.44 15.24 5.55
CA GLY A 291 0.13 14.45 6.64
C GLY A 291 0.55 13.04 6.20
N LEU A 292 -0.28 12.38 5.38
CA LEU A 292 0.06 11.08 4.78
C LEU A 292 1.27 11.16 3.88
N TRP A 293 1.32 12.16 3.00
CA TRP A 293 2.42 12.33 2.05
C TRP A 293 3.75 12.54 2.78
N SER A 294 3.78 13.45 3.76
CA SER A 294 4.96 13.66 4.60
C SER A 294 5.39 12.37 5.32
N ALA A 295 4.43 11.63 5.89
CA ALA A 295 4.73 10.36 6.55
C ALA A 295 5.33 9.33 5.58
N ILE A 296 4.80 9.20 4.36
CA ILE A 296 5.35 8.31 3.32
C ILE A 296 6.80 8.70 2.99
N GLN A 297 7.05 9.97 2.70
CA GLN A 297 8.38 10.46 2.31
C GLN A 297 9.42 10.29 3.43
N GLU A 298 9.04 10.60 4.67
CA GLU A 298 9.96 10.57 5.82
C GLU A 298 10.13 9.16 6.38
N CYS A 299 9.07 8.35 6.34
CA CYS A 299 9.04 7.05 7.00
C CYS A 299 9.29 5.88 6.06
N SER A 300 8.78 5.84 4.84
CA SER A 300 8.92 4.64 4.03
C SER A 300 10.37 4.47 3.54
N THR A 301 11.00 3.38 3.95
CA THR A 301 12.27 2.89 3.40
C THR A 301 12.06 2.45 1.95
N VAL A 302 10.91 1.84 1.63
CA VAL A 302 10.57 1.44 0.25
C VAL A 302 10.46 2.67 -0.66
N PHE A 303 9.80 3.75 -0.21
CA PHE A 303 9.74 5.02 -0.96
C PHE A 303 11.14 5.56 -1.28
N LYS A 304 12.03 5.58 -0.29
CA LYS A 304 13.40 6.08 -0.46
C LYS A 304 14.18 5.23 -1.46
N ALA A 305 14.08 3.90 -1.37
CA ALA A 305 14.72 3.01 -2.32
C ALA A 305 14.20 3.20 -3.76
N MET A 306 12.89 3.39 -3.95
CA MET A 306 12.32 3.70 -5.27
C MET A 306 12.81 5.04 -5.82
N LYS A 307 12.91 6.06 -4.96
CA LYS A 307 13.45 7.37 -5.33
C LYS A 307 14.92 7.29 -5.74
N GLU A 308 15.72 6.52 -5.02
CA GLU A 308 17.14 6.29 -5.31
C GLU A 308 17.33 5.48 -6.60
N GLN A 309 16.48 4.48 -6.84
CA GLN A 309 16.50 3.68 -8.07
C GLN A 309 16.18 4.52 -9.32
N GLY A 310 15.24 5.47 -9.21
CA GLY A 310 14.84 6.33 -10.32
C GLY A 310 14.18 5.58 -11.48
N GLY A 311 14.42 6.01 -12.72
CA GLY A 311 13.84 5.40 -13.92
C GLY A 311 12.31 5.46 -13.91
N LEU A 312 11.64 4.32 -14.14
CA LEU A 312 10.17 4.22 -14.11
C LEU A 312 9.57 4.72 -12.78
N TYR A 313 10.26 4.55 -11.66
CA TYR A 313 9.75 5.07 -10.39
C TYR A 313 9.68 6.58 -10.33
N THR A 314 10.53 7.31 -11.06
CA THR A 314 10.47 8.78 -11.09
C THR A 314 9.09 9.24 -11.57
N ASP A 315 8.59 8.65 -12.65
CA ASP A 315 7.29 9.00 -13.22
C ASP A 315 6.13 8.57 -12.32
N LEU A 316 6.22 7.37 -11.73
CA LEU A 316 5.22 6.87 -10.78
C LEU A 316 5.12 7.74 -9.52
N LEU A 317 6.26 8.15 -8.97
CA LEU A 317 6.31 9.01 -7.78
C LEU A 317 5.85 10.44 -8.10
N ALA A 318 6.15 10.95 -9.30
CA ALA A 318 5.63 12.25 -9.76
C ALA A 318 4.09 12.24 -9.89
N LYS A 319 3.50 11.16 -10.40
CA LYS A 319 2.04 10.99 -10.45
C LYS A 319 1.42 10.96 -9.05
N LEU A 320 2.09 10.31 -8.09
CA LEU A 320 1.66 10.29 -6.70
C LEU A 320 1.72 11.68 -6.06
N GLU A 321 2.80 12.42 -6.28
CA GLU A 321 2.97 13.81 -5.81
C GLU A 321 1.89 14.75 -6.41
N ALA A 322 1.63 14.64 -7.71
CA ALA A 322 0.59 15.42 -8.37
C ALA A 322 -0.81 15.19 -7.76
N THR A 323 -1.08 13.98 -7.27
CA THR A 323 -2.34 13.64 -6.59
C THR A 323 -2.51 14.44 -5.29
N VAL A 324 -1.41 14.72 -4.58
CA VAL A 324 -1.43 15.56 -3.38
C VAL A 324 -1.78 17.02 -3.75
N SER A 325 -1.24 17.52 -4.87
CA SER A 325 -1.41 18.91 -5.31
C SER A 325 -2.75 19.22 -6.00
N SER A 326 -3.36 18.25 -6.70
CA SER A 326 -4.51 18.45 -7.60
C SER A 326 -5.85 18.84 -6.93
N SER A 327 -5.85 19.03 -5.62
CA SER A 327 -7.04 18.94 -4.79
C SER A 327 -7.77 20.26 -4.54
N SER A 328 -7.26 21.38 -5.04
CA SER A 328 -7.87 22.69 -4.78
C SER A 328 -9.13 22.98 -5.61
N SER A 329 -9.39 22.21 -6.68
CA SER A 329 -10.51 22.47 -7.60
C SER A 329 -11.60 21.39 -7.63
N ALA A 330 -11.27 20.11 -7.49
CA ALA A 330 -12.23 19.00 -7.55
C ALA A 330 -13.02 18.80 -6.24
N ASP A 331 -12.43 19.16 -5.09
CA ASP A 331 -13.04 18.99 -3.77
C ASP A 331 -14.31 19.85 -3.57
N GLN A 332 -14.57 20.83 -4.46
CA GLN A 332 -15.80 21.62 -4.44
C GLN A 332 -17.03 20.91 -5.04
N GLY A 333 -16.84 19.83 -5.81
CA GLY A 333 -17.93 19.10 -6.46
C GLY A 333 -18.55 17.99 -5.61
N ALA A 334 -17.74 17.29 -4.81
CA ALA A 334 -18.17 16.12 -4.04
C ALA A 334 -18.90 16.47 -2.73
N ALA A 335 -18.70 17.68 -2.18
CA ALA A 335 -19.37 18.14 -0.96
C ALA A 335 -20.80 18.68 -1.20
N ALA A 336 -21.23 18.79 -2.46
CA ALA A 336 -22.51 19.40 -2.85
C ALA A 336 -23.62 18.40 -3.20
N SER A 337 -23.39 17.09 -3.06
CA SER A 337 -24.31 15.99 -3.43
C SER A 337 -24.69 15.11 -2.23
#